data_AF-A0A378MUD7-F1
#
_entry.id   AF-A0A378MUD7-F1
#
_cell.length_a   1.000
_cell.length_b   1.000
_cell.length_c   1.000
_cell.angle_alpha   90.00
_cell.angle_beta   90.00
_cell.angle_gamma   90.00
#
_symmetry.space_group_name_H-M   'P 1'
#
loop_
_entity.id
_entity.type
_entity.pdbx_description
1 polymer ?
#
loop_
_entity_poly.entity_id
_entity_poly.type
_entity_poly.pdbx_seq_one_letter_code
_entity_poly.pdbx_strand_id
1 'polypeptide(L)'
;MKNLYKWPAAQSLYPNQGKKSYAGKRFRYRLRSWLHHSKIKQFEQFVTQNPQLIPLLNARPNYSYPVAHRFLDKRFSAKQRLQKITDNLLFLPQKLAHLPPLWEQAVNFGEIIADFELWLNINEHQPMEGFWH
;
A
#
# COMPACT_ATOMS: atom_id res chain seq x y z
N MET A 1 12.20 16.29 12.13
CA MET A 1 10.79 16.56 11.76
C MET A 1 10.07 15.23 11.69
N LYS A 2 8.99 15.01 12.45
CA LYS A 2 8.18 13.79 12.29
C LYS A 2 7.65 13.79 10.85
N ASN A 3 8.08 12.83 10.03
CA ASN A 3 7.52 12.64 8.69
C ASN A 3 6.02 12.43 8.88
N LEU A 4 5.21 13.39 8.46
CA LEU A 4 3.76 13.27 8.47
C LEU A 4 3.35 12.53 7.21
N TYR A 5 2.52 11.50 7.37
CA TYR A 5 1.94 10.84 6.21
C TYR A 5 0.99 11.80 5.48
N LYS A 6 1.06 11.80 4.16
CA LYS A 6 0.13 12.54 3.29
C LYS A 6 -0.46 11.58 2.28
N TRP A 7 -1.78 11.64 2.10
CA TRP A 7 -2.45 10.91 1.04
C TRP A 7 -1.81 11.22 -0.33
N PRO A 8 -1.52 10.21 -1.16
CA PRO A 8 -0.72 10.39 -2.37
C PRO A 8 -1.35 11.35 -3.37
N ALA A 9 -0.52 12.12 -4.07
CA ALA A 9 -0.98 12.99 -5.14
C ALA A 9 -1.33 12.18 -6.39
N ALA A 10 -2.26 12.66 -7.20
CA ALA A 10 -2.61 11.98 -8.47
C ALA A 10 -1.40 11.87 -9.41
N GLN A 11 -0.45 12.81 -9.30
CA GLN A 11 0.77 12.88 -10.09
C GLN A 11 1.79 11.81 -9.70
N SER A 12 1.83 11.37 -8.44
CA SER A 12 2.76 10.31 -8.02
C SER A 12 2.34 8.95 -8.55
N LEU A 13 1.03 8.73 -8.71
CA LEU A 13 0.48 7.49 -9.27
C LEU A 13 0.41 7.50 -10.80
N TYR A 14 0.19 8.68 -11.39
CA TYR A 14 0.05 8.85 -12.83
C TYR A 14 0.95 10.00 -13.33
N PRO A 15 2.28 9.82 -13.31
CA PRO A 15 3.21 10.78 -13.88
C PRO A 15 3.03 10.83 -15.40
N ASN A 16 3.18 12.01 -16.00
CA ASN A 16 3.20 12.11 -17.46
C ASN A 16 4.42 11.33 -17.98
N GLN A 17 4.26 10.58 -19.06
CA GLN A 17 5.34 9.83 -19.69
C GLN A 17 5.54 10.35 -21.11
N GLY A 18 6.59 11.15 -21.30
CA GLY A 18 6.88 11.81 -22.57
C GLY A 18 5.67 12.60 -23.08
N LYS A 19 5.20 12.26 -24.29
CA LYS A 19 4.04 12.91 -24.94
C LYS A 19 2.67 12.40 -24.46
N LYS A 20 2.61 11.35 -23.62
CA LYS A 20 1.34 10.79 -23.13
C LYS A 20 0.86 11.51 -21.87
N SER A 21 -0.27 12.20 -21.98
CA SER A 21 -0.96 12.79 -20.83
C SER A 21 -1.87 11.78 -20.15
N TYR A 22 -1.78 11.70 -18.82
CA TYR A 22 -2.68 10.90 -17.99
C TYR A 22 -3.76 11.73 -17.29
N ALA A 23 -4.13 12.89 -17.86
CA ALA A 23 -5.13 13.79 -17.29
C ALA A 23 -6.46 13.09 -16.92
N GLY A 24 -6.99 12.24 -17.81
CA GLY A 24 -8.22 11.48 -17.53
C GLY A 24 -8.08 10.49 -16.36
N LYS A 25 -6.92 9.84 -16.20
CA LYS A 25 -6.65 8.98 -15.03
C LYS A 25 -6.59 9.82 -13.75
N ARG A 26 -5.96 11.00 -13.79
CA ARG A 26 -5.91 11.95 -12.67
C ARG A 26 -7.29 12.50 -12.29
N PHE A 27 -8.15 12.75 -13.27
CA PHE A 27 -9.53 13.16 -13.00
C PHE A 27 -10.31 12.06 -12.29
N ARG A 28 -10.30 10.82 -12.82
CA ARG A 28 -10.92 9.66 -12.16
C ARG A 28 -10.35 9.39 -10.78
N TYR A 29 -9.05 9.59 -10.59
CA TYR A 29 -8.40 9.54 -9.28
C TYR A 29 -9.05 10.54 -8.31
N ARG A 30 -9.11 11.82 -8.69
CA ARG A 30 -9.68 12.88 -7.84
C ARG A 30 -11.13 12.60 -7.48
N LEU A 31 -11.94 12.18 -8.45
CA LEU A 31 -13.33 11.81 -8.22
C LEU A 31 -13.47 10.69 -7.20
N ARG A 32 -12.69 9.61 -7.33
CA ARG A 32 -12.71 8.49 -6.38
C ARG A 32 -12.21 8.88 -5.00
N SER A 33 -11.15 9.68 -4.93
CA SER A 33 -10.64 10.20 -3.66
C SER A 33 -11.67 11.09 -2.96
N TRP A 34 -12.46 11.85 -3.71
CA TRP A 34 -13.57 12.62 -3.17
C TRP A 34 -14.71 11.71 -2.66
N LEU A 35 -15.16 10.74 -3.47
CA LEU A 35 -16.21 9.78 -3.09
C LEU A 35 -15.86 8.98 -1.83
N HIS A 36 -14.57 8.67 -1.63
CA HIS A 36 -14.08 7.89 -0.50
C HIS A 36 -13.35 8.72 0.55
N HIS A 37 -13.60 10.04 0.60
CA HIS A 37 -12.87 10.96 1.47
C HIS A 37 -12.91 10.55 2.95
N SER A 38 -14.07 10.13 3.46
CA SER A 38 -14.20 9.64 4.84
C SER A 38 -13.28 8.45 5.13
N LYS A 39 -13.15 7.49 4.19
CA LYS A 39 -12.27 6.32 4.36
C LYS A 39 -10.79 6.68 4.25
N ILE A 40 -10.46 7.64 3.40
CA ILE A 40 -9.11 8.20 3.32
C ILE A 40 -8.73 8.85 4.65
N LYS A 41 -9.62 9.63 5.26
CA LYS A 41 -9.37 10.26 6.57
C LYS A 41 -9.18 9.23 7.67
N GLN A 42 -9.99 8.17 7.70
CA GLN A 42 -9.81 7.04 8.62
C GLN A 42 -8.45 6.37 8.41
N PHE A 43 -8.03 6.18 7.16
CA PHE A 43 -6.71 5.63 6.84
C PHE A 43 -5.57 6.56 7.28
N GLU A 44 -5.65 7.87 7.03
CA GLU A 44 -4.65 8.84 7.47
C GLU A 44 -4.49 8.85 9.00
N GLN A 45 -5.61 8.77 9.74
CA GLN A 45 -5.59 8.65 11.20
C GLN A 45 -4.90 7.35 11.65
N PHE A 46 -5.24 6.23 11.02
CA PHE A 46 -4.60 4.94 11.28
C PHE A 46 -3.09 4.98 11.06
N VAL A 47 -2.62 5.58 9.96
CA VAL A 47 -1.18 5.70 9.68
C VAL A 47 -0.50 6.63 10.69
N THR A 48 -1.17 7.70 11.11
CA THR A 48 -0.66 8.61 12.14
C THR A 48 -0.50 7.91 13.49
N GLN A 49 -1.40 6.97 13.82
CA GLN A 49 -1.30 6.12 15.01
C GLN A 49 -0.22 5.04 14.90
N ASN A 50 0.27 4.75 13.70
CA ASN A 50 1.31 3.75 13.41
C ASN A 50 2.50 4.37 12.67
N PRO A 51 3.32 5.20 13.35
CA PRO A 51 4.40 5.97 12.72
C PRO A 51 5.42 5.12 11.95
N GLN A 52 5.60 3.85 12.33
CA GLN A 52 6.47 2.89 11.66
C GLN A 52 6.09 2.63 10.19
N LEU A 53 4.82 2.86 9.81
CA LEU A 53 4.34 2.67 8.45
C LEU A 53 4.57 3.90 7.55
N ILE A 54 4.88 5.06 8.14
CA ILE A 54 5.00 6.31 7.39
C ILE A 54 6.13 6.27 6.35
N PRO A 55 7.34 5.77 6.65
CA PRO A 55 8.41 5.67 5.66
C PRO A 55 8.00 4.83 4.45
N LEU A 56 7.39 3.65 4.70
CA LEU A 56 6.89 2.75 3.66
C LEU A 56 5.85 3.45 2.76
N LEU A 57 4.81 4.02 3.36
CA LEU A 57 3.69 4.58 2.59
C LEU A 57 4.05 5.87 1.85
N ASN A 58 5.02 6.63 2.37
CA ASN A 58 5.57 7.78 1.65
C ASN A 58 6.47 7.35 0.49
N ALA A 59 7.26 6.29 0.66
CA ALA A 59 8.09 5.72 -0.40
C ALA A 59 7.26 5.02 -1.49
N ARG A 60 6.12 4.41 -1.12
CA ARG A 60 5.23 3.65 -2.02
C ARG A 60 3.80 4.21 -2.06
N PRO A 61 3.56 5.32 -2.80
CA PRO A 61 2.23 5.94 -2.95
C PRO A 61 1.11 5.01 -3.44
N ASN A 62 1.46 3.96 -4.18
CA ASN A 62 0.55 2.96 -4.73
C ASN A 62 -0.12 2.08 -3.67
N TYR A 63 0.45 1.98 -2.46
CA TYR A 63 -0.05 1.07 -1.42
C TYR A 63 -1.29 1.63 -0.73
N SER A 64 -1.41 2.95 -0.66
CA SER A 64 -2.58 3.62 -0.08
C SER A 64 -3.75 3.65 -1.05
N TYR A 65 -3.51 3.72 -2.37
CA TYR A 65 -4.55 3.93 -3.37
C TYR A 65 -5.72 2.90 -3.38
N PRO A 66 -5.53 1.60 -3.06
CA PRO A 66 -6.62 0.62 -3.02
C PRO A 66 -7.78 1.01 -2.08
N VAL A 67 -7.52 1.82 -1.04
CA VAL A 67 -8.58 2.38 -0.16
C VAL A 67 -9.62 3.15 -0.99
N ALA A 68 -9.16 3.95 -1.98
CA ALA A 68 -10.03 4.77 -2.81
C ALA A 68 -10.44 4.09 -4.13
N HIS A 69 -9.67 3.13 -4.64
CA HIS A 69 -9.93 2.52 -5.94
C HIS A 69 -10.72 1.22 -5.85
N ARG A 70 -10.02 0.08 -5.75
CA ARG A 70 -10.55 -1.27 -5.55
C ARG A 70 -9.39 -2.22 -5.30
N PHE A 71 -9.68 -3.35 -4.65
CA PHE A 71 -8.84 -4.54 -4.78
C PHE A 71 -9.12 -5.26 -6.10
N LEU A 72 -8.31 -6.26 -6.44
CA LEU A 72 -8.66 -7.17 -7.53
C LEU A 72 -9.96 -7.91 -7.23
N ASP A 73 -10.15 -8.36 -5.99
CA ASP A 73 -11.42 -8.88 -5.54
C ASP A 73 -12.45 -7.74 -5.40
N LYS A 74 -13.47 -7.79 -6.25
CA LYS A 74 -14.54 -6.80 -6.34
C LYS A 74 -15.62 -7.00 -5.26
N ARG A 75 -15.58 -8.10 -4.51
CA ARG A 75 -16.57 -8.42 -3.47
C ARG A 75 -16.42 -7.53 -2.22
N PHE A 76 -15.26 -6.90 -2.04
CA PHE A 76 -15.01 -6.06 -0.87
C PHE A 76 -15.65 -4.67 -0.96
N SER A 77 -16.53 -4.38 0.00
CA SER A 77 -17.04 -3.03 0.25
C SER A 77 -15.91 -2.05 0.64
N ALA A 78 -16.15 -0.75 0.54
CA ALA A 78 -15.16 0.27 0.94
C ALA A 78 -14.70 0.12 2.42
N LYS A 79 -15.59 -0.32 3.32
CA LYS A 79 -15.24 -0.58 4.72
C LYS A 79 -14.32 -1.81 4.85
N GLN A 80 -14.66 -2.91 4.19
CA GLN A 80 -13.83 -4.12 4.20
C GLN A 80 -12.46 -3.85 3.56
N ARG A 81 -12.41 -3.02 2.51
CA ARG A 81 -11.15 -2.63 1.88
C ARG A 81 -10.22 -1.93 2.86
N LEU A 82 -10.74 -0.91 3.56
CA LEU A 82 -9.96 -0.22 4.59
C LEU A 82 -9.45 -1.20 5.64
N GLN A 83 -10.34 -2.04 6.20
CA GLN A 83 -9.98 -3.02 7.21
C GLN A 83 -8.88 -3.98 6.73
N LYS A 84 -9.01 -4.54 5.53
CA LYS A 84 -8.02 -5.48 4.98
C LYS A 84 -6.68 -4.81 4.74
N ILE A 85 -6.65 -3.55 4.30
CA ILE A 85 -5.40 -2.80 4.12
C ILE A 85 -4.74 -2.57 5.48
N THR A 86 -5.49 -2.11 6.48
CA THR A 86 -4.95 -1.86 7.82
C THR A 86 -4.46 -3.15 8.47
N ASP A 87 -5.21 -4.25 8.35
CA ASP A 87 -4.83 -5.57 8.87
C ASP A 87 -3.55 -6.07 8.20
N ASN A 88 -3.45 -5.93 6.88
CA ASN A 88 -2.30 -6.38 6.11
C ASN A 88 -1.03 -5.56 6.45
N LEU A 89 -1.16 -4.24 6.63
CA LEU A 89 -0.05 -3.38 7.09
C LEU A 89 0.39 -3.69 8.52
N LEU A 90 -0.54 -4.07 9.41
CA LEU A 90 -0.22 -4.45 10.79
C LEU A 90 0.25 -5.90 10.92
N PHE A 91 -0.05 -6.76 9.96
CA PHE A 91 0.25 -8.18 10.02
C PHE A 91 1.73 -8.43 10.32
N LEU A 92 2.64 -7.84 9.56
CA LEU A 92 4.08 -8.02 9.79
C LEU A 92 4.55 -7.49 11.15
N PRO A 93 4.35 -6.19 11.50
CA PRO A 93 4.86 -5.68 12.75
C PRO A 93 4.24 -6.37 13.97
N GLN A 94 3.07 -7.02 13.84
CA GLN A 94 2.44 -7.76 14.93
C GLN A 94 2.82 -9.24 14.99
N LYS A 95 2.91 -9.93 13.84
CA LYS A 95 3.13 -11.38 13.77
C LYS A 95 4.58 -11.77 13.57
N LEU A 96 5.36 -10.88 12.94
CA LEU A 96 6.76 -11.09 12.57
C LEU A 96 7.63 -9.94 13.10
N ALA A 97 7.37 -9.49 14.33
CA ALA A 97 8.08 -8.38 14.96
C ALA A 97 9.59 -8.60 15.14
N HIS A 98 10.04 -9.87 15.09
CA HIS A 98 11.45 -10.24 15.18
C HIS A 98 12.18 -10.14 13.83
N LEU A 99 11.45 -10.01 12.72
CA LEU A 99 12.04 -9.80 11.40
C LEU A 99 12.30 -8.31 11.17
N PRO A 100 13.32 -7.96 10.37
CA PRO A 100 13.47 -6.61 9.89
C PRO A 100 12.22 -6.19 9.10
N PRO A 101 11.93 -4.88 8.99
CA PRO A 101 10.84 -4.42 8.16
C PRO A 101 11.00 -4.93 6.72
N LEU A 102 10.05 -5.73 6.21
CA LEU A 102 10.20 -6.38 4.90
C LEU A 102 10.28 -5.40 3.72
N TRP A 103 9.90 -4.15 3.92
CA TRP A 103 10.10 -3.08 2.93
C TRP A 103 11.53 -2.55 2.87
N GLU A 104 12.39 -2.94 3.82
CA GLU A 104 13.82 -2.63 3.86
C GLU A 104 14.64 -3.82 3.35
N GLN A 105 14.25 -5.05 3.72
CA GLN A 105 14.97 -6.26 3.33
C GLN A 105 14.02 -7.46 3.18
N ALA A 106 14.14 -8.19 2.07
CA ALA A 106 13.46 -9.47 1.89
C ALA A 106 14.06 -10.53 2.82
N VAL A 107 13.21 -11.43 3.32
CA VAL A 107 13.64 -12.48 4.27
C VAL A 107 13.67 -13.82 3.56
N ASN A 108 14.83 -14.47 3.57
CA ASN A 108 14.98 -15.84 3.12
C ASN A 108 14.77 -16.79 4.31
N PHE A 109 13.82 -17.72 4.18
CA PHE A 109 13.54 -18.75 5.18
C PHE A 109 14.41 -20.01 5.02
N GLY A 110 15.18 -20.10 3.94
CA GLY A 110 16.10 -21.18 3.64
C GLY A 110 15.71 -21.95 2.38
N GLU A 111 16.62 -22.85 2.01
CA GLU A 111 16.46 -23.80 0.91
C GLU A 111 15.54 -24.96 1.33
N ILE A 112 14.50 -25.22 0.55
CA ILE A 112 13.57 -26.36 0.78
C ILE A 112 14.07 -27.61 0.05
N ILE A 113 14.51 -27.44 -1.20
CA ILE A 113 15.19 -28.45 -2.02
C ILE A 113 16.29 -27.76 -2.83
N ALA A 114 17.20 -28.54 -3.41
CA ALA A 114 18.29 -28.03 -4.25
C ALA A 114 17.79 -26.96 -5.24
N ASP A 115 18.39 -25.78 -5.17
CA ASP A 115 18.08 -24.60 -6.01
C ASP A 115 16.67 -24.03 -5.83
N PHE A 116 16.01 -24.32 -4.70
CA PHE A 116 14.67 -23.80 -4.38
C PHE A 116 14.62 -23.22 -2.97
N GLU A 117 14.62 -21.89 -2.91
CA GLU A 117 14.56 -21.13 -1.67
C GLU A 117 13.18 -20.52 -1.43
N LEU A 118 12.80 -20.42 -0.15
CA LEU A 118 11.60 -19.72 0.25
C LEU A 118 11.91 -18.29 0.68
N TRP A 119 11.35 -17.33 -0.05
CA TRP A 119 11.49 -15.92 0.25
C TRP A 119 10.17 -15.31 0.69
N LEU A 120 10.25 -14.33 1.58
CA LEU A 120 9.16 -13.47 1.97
C LEU A 120 9.51 -12.03 1.62
N ASN A 121 8.73 -11.44 0.73
CA ASN A 121 9.00 -10.13 0.17
C ASN A 121 7.74 -9.26 0.08
N ILE A 122 7.94 -7.98 -0.16
CA ILE A 122 6.88 -7.02 -0.40
C ILE A 122 6.47 -7.03 -1.88
N ASN A 123 5.15 -7.00 -2.15
CA ASN A 123 4.61 -6.93 -3.51
C ASN A 123 4.85 -5.56 -4.16
N GLU A 124 5.91 -5.47 -4.97
CA GLU A 124 6.30 -4.23 -5.63
C GLU A 124 5.41 -3.85 -6.82
N HIS A 125 4.73 -4.83 -7.41
CA HIS A 125 4.04 -4.67 -8.69
C HIS A 125 2.57 -4.29 -8.54
N GLN A 126 1.82 -5.00 -7.68
CA GLN A 126 0.37 -4.85 -7.61
C GLN A 126 -0.16 -4.90 -6.16
N PRO A 127 -0.10 -3.77 -5.42
CA PRO A 127 -0.63 -3.68 -4.05
C PRO A 127 -2.15 -3.96 -3.94
N MET A 128 -2.86 -4.13 -5.05
CA MET A 128 -4.27 -4.52 -5.09
C MET A 128 -4.50 -6.03 -4.87
N GLU A 129 -3.44 -6.84 -4.87
CA GLU A 129 -3.46 -8.28 -4.56
C GLU A 129 -3.16 -8.56 -3.08
N GLY A 130 -2.39 -7.68 -2.46
CA GLY A 130 -1.83 -7.85 -1.12
C GLY A 130 -0.43 -7.24 -1.08
N PHE A 131 0.09 -6.98 0.12
CA PHE A 131 1.40 -6.36 0.29
C PHE A 131 2.55 -7.37 0.43
N TRP A 132 2.28 -8.61 0.80
CA TRP A 132 3.31 -9.63 1.10
C TRP A 132 3.11 -10.85 0.20
N HIS A 133 4.21 -11.40 -0.31
CA HIS A 133 4.24 -12.63 -1.11
C HIS A 133 5.51 -13.43 -0.83
#